data_AF-A0A4U6TTU2-F1
#
_entry.id   AF-A0A4U6TTU2-F1
#
_cell.length_a   1.000
_cell.length_b   1.000
_cell.length_c   1.000
_cell.angle_alpha   90.00
_cell.angle_beta   90.00
_cell.angle_gamma   90.00
#
_symmetry.space_group_name_H-M   'P 1'
#
loop_
_entity.id
_entity.type
_entity.pdbx_description
1 polymer ?
#
loop_
_entity_poly.entity_id
_entity_poly.type
_entity_poly.pdbx_seq_one_letter_code
_entity_poly.pdbx_strand_id
1 'polypeptide(L)'
;MKGRVLSWYHRVNVAIELASALTYLQAHEAAPTFLHDLRSSEIFLDTDFTAKIAGYKLTRPATYYSASHDQDVVCNFGHLLIELLTGLRQQMPFDSVAPKVREGRLHEVIDPTLLSGKQLPASHDEVRKVFDLAVRCLSSAENGLCMLAVAKELMHILRDNNGSSSKIEISLEETFSSSSLLQMISMSPDTLHHQLP
;
A
#
# COMPACT_ATOMS: atom_id res chain seq x y z
N MET A 1 15.44 -5.16 -18.85
CA MET A 1 15.11 -3.73 -18.66
C MET A 1 15.45 -3.38 -17.22
N LYS A 2 16.25 -2.33 -16.97
CA LYS A 2 16.52 -1.86 -15.60
C LYS A 2 15.22 -1.22 -15.08
N GLY A 3 14.65 -1.76 -14.01
CA GLY A 3 13.45 -1.19 -13.39
C GLY A 3 13.70 0.26 -12.94
N ARG A 4 12.73 1.14 -13.16
CA ARG A 4 12.81 2.54 -12.74
C ARG A 4 12.59 2.57 -11.22
N VAL A 5 13.49 3.22 -10.48
CA VAL A 5 13.37 3.35 -9.02
C VAL A 5 12.23 4.33 -8.70
N LEU A 6 11.30 3.93 -7.84
CA LEU A 6 10.22 4.79 -7.37
C LEU A 6 10.75 5.80 -6.36
N SER A 7 10.41 7.07 -6.56
CA SER A 7 10.65 8.10 -5.54
C SER A 7 9.74 7.90 -4.33
N TRP A 8 10.08 8.58 -3.22
CA TRP A 8 9.28 8.57 -1.99
C TRP A 8 7.81 8.88 -2.24
N TYR A 9 7.53 9.99 -2.93
CA TYR A 9 6.16 10.41 -3.21
C TYR A 9 5.38 9.37 -4.03
N HIS A 10 6.01 8.73 -5.02
CA HIS A 10 5.35 7.64 -5.75
C HIS A 10 5.03 6.45 -4.85
N ARG A 11 5.94 6.07 -3.94
CA ARG A 11 5.71 4.96 -3.00
C ARG A 11 4.57 5.25 -2.03
N VAL A 12 4.50 6.47 -1.49
CA VAL A 12 3.41 6.87 -0.57
C VAL A 12 2.08 6.99 -1.33
N ASN A 13 2.08 7.51 -2.56
CA ASN A 13 0.87 7.56 -3.39
C ASN A 13 0.33 6.16 -3.70
N VAL A 14 1.21 5.21 -4.09
CA VAL A 14 0.84 3.80 -4.26
C VAL A 14 0.20 3.24 -2.99
N ALA A 15 0.75 3.53 -1.81
CA ALA A 15 0.16 3.09 -0.54
C ALA A 15 -1.24 3.71 -0.29
N ILE A 16 -1.45 4.98 -0.63
CA ILE A 16 -2.75 5.66 -0.51
C ILE A 16 -3.78 5.03 -1.46
N GLU A 17 -3.40 4.80 -2.72
CA GLU A 17 -4.27 4.18 -3.73
C GLU A 17 -4.71 2.79 -3.28
N LEU A 18 -3.76 1.96 -2.82
CA LEU A 18 -4.05 0.62 -2.29
C LEU A 18 -4.93 0.68 -1.05
N ALA A 19 -4.65 1.55 -0.08
CA ALA A 19 -5.46 1.68 1.12
C ALA A 19 -6.91 2.10 0.81
N SER A 20 -7.07 2.99 -0.16
CA SER A 20 -8.38 3.44 -0.65
C SER A 20 -9.13 2.33 -1.38
N ALA A 21 -8.43 1.56 -2.22
CA ALA A 21 -8.98 0.41 -2.91
C ALA A 21 -9.48 -0.67 -1.94
N LEU A 22 -8.64 -1.02 -0.94
CA LEU A 22 -9.00 -2.00 0.09
C LEU A 22 -10.20 -1.51 0.92
N THR A 23 -10.27 -0.22 1.24
CA THR A 23 -11.43 0.38 1.91
C THR A 23 -12.71 0.24 1.08
N TYR A 24 -12.63 0.50 -0.22
CA TYR A 24 -13.78 0.38 -1.13
C TYR A 24 -14.29 -1.06 -1.23
N LEU A 25 -13.36 -2.01 -1.42
CA LEU A 25 -13.67 -3.43 -1.53
C LEU A 25 -14.30 -3.97 -0.23
N GLN A 26 -13.81 -3.53 0.93
CA GLN A 26 -14.41 -3.86 2.23
C GLN A 26 -15.85 -3.33 2.39
N ALA A 27 -16.19 -2.22 1.73
CA ALA A 27 -17.50 -1.58 1.83
C ALA A 27 -18.54 -2.09 0.83
N HIS A 28 -18.11 -2.57 -0.35
CA HIS A 28 -19.00 -2.89 -1.48
C HIS A 28 -19.08 -4.40 -1.84
N GLU A 29 -18.24 -5.26 -1.26
CA GLU A 29 -18.28 -6.71 -1.51
C GLU A 29 -18.29 -7.54 -0.21
N ALA A 30 -18.79 -8.78 -0.30
CA ALA A 30 -18.46 -9.83 0.67
C ALA A 30 -16.98 -10.18 0.48
N ALA A 31 -16.10 -9.36 1.07
CA ALA A 31 -14.63 -9.39 1.04
C ALA A 31 -14.06 -10.68 0.43
N PRO A 32 -13.73 -10.70 -0.87
CA PRO A 32 -13.32 -11.94 -1.48
C PRO A 32 -11.95 -12.31 -0.92
N THR A 33 -11.73 -13.61 -0.77
CA THR A 33 -10.60 -14.19 -0.03
C THR A 33 -9.22 -13.70 -0.48
N PHE A 34 -9.11 -13.08 -1.67
CA PHE A 34 -7.88 -12.48 -2.19
C PHE A 34 -7.37 -11.28 -1.38
N LEU A 35 -8.24 -10.52 -0.69
CA LEU A 35 -7.82 -9.36 0.11
C LEU A 35 -6.88 -9.76 1.25
N HIS A 36 -6.94 -11.03 1.65
CA HIS A 36 -6.14 -11.60 2.72
C HIS A 36 -4.78 -12.16 2.26
N ASP A 37 -4.46 -12.16 0.95
CA ASP A 37 -3.15 -12.60 0.40
C ASP A 37 -2.53 -11.52 -0.51
N LEU A 38 -2.75 -10.24 -0.21
CA LEU A 38 -2.18 -9.15 -1.02
C LEU A 38 -0.66 -9.14 -0.93
N ARG A 39 0.03 -9.41 -2.05
CA ARG A 39 1.50 -9.39 -2.13
C ARG A 39 2.00 -8.31 -3.09
N SER A 40 3.23 -7.82 -2.85
CA SER A 40 3.88 -6.85 -3.75
C SER A 40 4.03 -7.36 -5.18
N SER A 41 4.13 -8.68 -5.37
CA SER A 41 4.16 -9.33 -6.70
C SER A 41 2.85 -9.23 -7.48
N GLU A 42 1.75 -8.89 -6.81
CA GLU A 42 0.41 -8.75 -7.38
C GLU A 42 0.05 -7.28 -7.61
N ILE A 43 0.95 -6.35 -7.30
CA ILE A 43 0.77 -4.92 -7.54
C ILE A 43 1.64 -4.51 -8.72
N PHE A 44 0.97 -4.09 -9.78
CA PHE A 44 1.57 -3.60 -11.01
C PHE A 44 1.49 -2.08 -11.01
N LEU A 45 2.51 -1.44 -11.59
CA LEU A 45 2.50 0.00 -11.81
C LEU A 45 2.38 0.24 -13.31
N ASP A 46 1.46 1.13 -13.70
CA ASP A 46 1.40 1.58 -15.09
C ASP A 46 2.43 2.67 -15.39
N THR A 47 2.35 3.25 -16.59
CA THR A 47 3.31 4.25 -17.09
C THR A 47 3.35 5.52 -16.24
N ASP A 48 2.27 5.80 -15.51
CA ASP A 48 2.11 6.98 -14.65
C ASP A 48 2.38 6.65 -13.17
N PHE A 49 2.87 5.44 -12.89
CA PHE A 49 3.10 4.90 -11.55
C PHE A 49 1.83 4.75 -10.70
N THR A 50 0.66 4.67 -11.34
CA THR A 50 -0.59 4.31 -10.67
C THR A 50 -0.59 2.82 -10.38
N ALA A 51 -0.96 2.45 -9.15
CA ALA A 51 -1.05 1.08 -8.70
C ALA A 51 -2.25 0.36 -9.33
N LYS A 52 -2.04 -0.89 -9.75
CA LYS A 52 -3.07 -1.80 -10.26
C LYS A 52 -2.88 -3.15 -9.59
N ILE A 53 -3.94 -3.67 -8.98
CA ILE A 53 -3.91 -4.98 -8.32
C ILE A 53 -4.24 -6.04 -9.38
N ALA A 54 -3.28 -6.87 -9.76
CA ALA A 54 -3.54 -8.03 -10.59
C ALA A 54 -3.57 -9.29 -9.71
N GLY A 55 -4.77 -9.83 -9.49
CA GLY A 55 -4.97 -10.91 -8.53
C GLY A 55 -6.21 -11.77 -8.78
N TYR A 56 -6.78 -11.76 -9.99
CA TYR A 56 -7.87 -12.67 -10.34
C TYR A 56 -7.34 -14.09 -10.54
N LYS A 57 -7.02 -14.78 -9.45
CA LYS A 57 -7.07 -16.24 -9.42
C LYS A 57 -8.48 -16.63 -9.00
N LEU A 58 -9.25 -17.19 -9.95
CA LEU A 58 -10.45 -17.98 -9.69
C LEU A 58 -10.06 -19.28 -8.93
N THR A 59 -9.46 -19.19 -7.75
CA THR A 59 -9.05 -20.38 -7.00
C THR A 59 -10.12 -20.79 -6.02
N ARG A 60 -10.95 -21.71 -6.52
CA ARG A 60 -11.63 -22.87 -5.89
C ARG A 60 -12.48 -22.68 -4.62
N PRO A 61 -13.63 -23.38 -4.54
CA PRO A 61 -14.60 -23.21 -3.46
C PRO A 61 -14.03 -23.52 -2.07
N ALA A 62 -14.32 -22.59 -1.17
CA ALA A 62 -14.05 -22.52 0.27
C ALA A 62 -14.18 -23.83 1.05
N THR A 63 -13.17 -24.70 1.02
CA THR A 63 -13.15 -25.92 1.86
C THR A 63 -11.84 -26.16 2.63
N TYR A 64 -10.85 -25.24 2.57
CA TYR A 64 -9.58 -25.39 3.28
C TYR A 64 -9.10 -24.15 4.04
N TYR A 65 -9.93 -23.12 4.23
CA TYR A 65 -9.52 -21.97 5.03
C TYR A 65 -9.71 -22.30 6.52
N SER A 66 -8.68 -22.88 7.15
CA SER A 66 -8.65 -23.05 8.60
C SER A 66 -8.56 -21.68 9.26
N ALA A 67 -9.36 -21.47 10.30
CA ALA A 67 -9.51 -20.23 11.06
C ALA A 67 -8.27 -19.88 11.91
N SER A 68 -7.08 -19.81 11.31
CA SER A 68 -5.83 -19.57 12.03
C SER A 68 -4.86 -18.73 11.19
N HIS A 69 -4.65 -17.48 11.63
CA HIS A 69 -3.48 -16.61 11.38
C HIS A 69 -3.32 -15.79 10.07
N ASP A 70 -4.12 -15.93 9.01
CA ASP A 70 -3.89 -15.19 7.74
C ASP A 70 -5.14 -14.42 7.21
N GLN A 71 -5.77 -13.56 8.01
CA GLN A 71 -6.95 -12.80 7.55
C GLN A 71 -6.96 -11.30 7.90
N ASP A 72 -5.87 -10.75 8.42
CA ASP A 72 -5.83 -9.32 8.73
C ASP A 72 -5.32 -8.50 7.52
N VAL A 73 -6.28 -7.97 6.74
CA VAL A 73 -6.01 -7.10 5.58
C VAL A 73 -5.14 -5.91 5.96
N VAL A 74 -5.30 -5.37 7.18
CA VAL A 74 -4.53 -4.22 7.66
C VAL A 74 -3.10 -4.64 7.97
N CYS A 75 -2.91 -5.80 8.60
CA CYS A 75 -1.57 -6.37 8.83
C CYS A 75 -0.84 -6.63 7.51
N ASN A 76 -1.50 -7.24 6.53
CA ASN A 76 -0.92 -7.47 5.21
C ASN A 76 -0.55 -6.17 4.49
N PHE A 77 -1.41 -5.15 4.58
CA PHE A 77 -1.08 -3.83 4.10
C PHE A 77 0.14 -3.24 4.83
N GLY A 78 0.26 -3.44 6.15
CA GLY A 78 1.43 -3.05 6.94
C GLY A 78 2.73 -3.67 6.44
N HIS A 79 2.71 -4.98 6.10
CA HIS A 79 3.85 -5.66 5.51
C HIS A 79 4.24 -5.06 4.16
N LEU A 80 3.25 -4.81 3.30
CA LEU A 80 3.46 -4.17 2.01
C LEU A 80 4.05 -2.75 2.16
N LEU A 81 3.52 -1.97 3.10
CA LEU A 81 3.99 -0.62 3.34
C LEU A 81 5.45 -0.64 3.83
N ILE A 82 5.82 -1.55 4.72
CA ILE A 82 7.23 -1.74 5.11
C ILE A 82 8.10 -2.14 3.92
N GLU A 83 7.65 -3.03 3.05
CA GLU A 83 8.39 -3.38 1.83
C GLU A 83 8.59 -2.16 0.92
N LEU A 84 7.55 -1.35 0.70
CA LEU A 84 7.64 -0.11 -0.05
C LEU A 84 8.64 0.87 0.57
N LEU A 85 8.65 1.05 1.89
CA LEU A 85 9.50 2.04 2.56
C LEU A 85 10.97 1.61 2.68
N THR A 86 11.21 0.31 2.88
CA THR A 86 12.54 -0.26 3.12
C THR A 86 13.22 -0.74 1.83
N GLY A 87 12.43 -1.01 0.78
CA GLY A 87 12.92 -1.63 -0.46
C GLY A 87 13.28 -3.12 -0.29
N LEU A 88 12.98 -3.71 0.87
CA LEU A 88 13.37 -5.08 1.22
C LEU A 88 12.19 -6.02 1.02
N ARG A 89 12.34 -6.96 0.09
CA ARG A 89 11.34 -8.00 -0.17
C ARG A 89 11.47 -9.12 0.83
N GLN A 90 10.47 -9.31 1.70
CA GLN A 90 10.26 -10.48 2.58
C GLN A 90 11.45 -10.97 3.45
N GLN A 91 12.57 -10.23 3.51
CA GLN A 91 13.83 -10.71 4.11
C GLN A 91 14.19 -10.09 5.46
N MET A 92 13.48 -9.05 5.91
CA MET A 92 13.72 -8.45 7.22
C MET A 92 12.64 -8.82 8.23
N PRO A 93 13.01 -9.30 9.43
CA PRO A 93 12.07 -9.46 10.52
C PRO A 93 11.48 -8.10 10.88
N PHE A 94 10.14 -7.99 10.93
CA PHE A 94 9.43 -6.81 11.42
C PHE A 94 9.97 -6.34 12.79
N ASP A 95 10.34 -7.30 13.64
CA ASP A 95 10.93 -7.09 14.97
C ASP A 95 12.17 -6.18 14.94
N SER A 96 12.85 -6.07 13.80
CA SER A 96 14.01 -5.19 13.62
C SER A 96 13.65 -3.76 13.20
N VAL A 97 12.49 -3.56 12.59
CA VAL A 97 12.05 -2.26 12.06
C VAL A 97 11.39 -1.42 13.14
N ALA A 98 10.43 -1.99 13.88
CA ALA A 98 9.66 -1.25 14.88
C ALA A 98 10.53 -0.56 15.96
N PRO A 99 11.55 -1.22 16.56
CA PRO A 99 12.43 -0.56 17.52
C PRO A 99 13.21 0.62 16.92
N LYS A 100 13.72 0.47 15.69
CA LYS A 100 14.47 1.52 14.99
C LYS A 100 13.62 2.73 14.67
N VAL A 101 12.36 2.51 14.28
CA VAL A 101 11.38 3.60 14.06
C VAL A 101 11.11 4.34 15.38
N ARG A 102 10.90 3.61 16.48
CA ARG A 102 10.66 4.18 17.82
C ARG A 102 11.86 4.98 18.35
N GLU A 103 13.07 4.52 18.06
CA GLU A 103 14.33 5.18 18.43
C GLU A 103 14.73 6.32 17.48
N GLY A 104 13.92 6.61 16.44
CA GLY A 104 14.20 7.67 15.47
C GLY A 104 15.34 7.36 14.49
N ARG A 105 15.77 6.10 14.40
CA ARG A 105 16.85 5.65 13.50
C ARG A 105 16.33 5.34 12.10
N LEU A 106 15.58 6.27 11.50
CA LEU A 106 14.90 6.07 10.21
C LEU A 106 15.86 5.80 9.05
N HIS A 107 17.05 6.40 9.09
CA HIS A 107 18.10 6.20 8.08
C HIS A 107 18.64 4.76 8.04
N GLU A 108 18.42 3.95 9.08
CA GLU A 108 18.83 2.54 9.13
C GLU A 108 17.79 1.58 8.54
N VAL A 109 16.56 2.06 8.30
CA VAL A 109 15.45 1.22 7.82
C VAL A 109 14.94 1.66 6.46
N ILE A 110 14.99 2.95 6.14
CA ILE A 110 14.53 3.46 4.85
C ILE A 110 15.37 2.92 3.70
N ASP A 111 14.71 2.66 2.56
CA ASP A 111 15.37 2.21 1.34
C ASP A 111 16.52 3.17 0.98
N PRO A 112 17.77 2.68 0.89
CA PRO A 112 18.91 3.53 0.54
C PRO A 112 18.75 4.24 -0.81
N THR A 113 17.96 3.70 -1.74
CA THR A 113 17.69 4.34 -3.04
C THR A 113 16.83 5.60 -2.93
N LEU A 114 16.15 5.80 -1.79
CA LEU A 114 15.42 7.02 -1.47
C LEU A 114 16.30 8.10 -0.84
N LEU A 115 17.52 7.75 -0.42
CA LEU A 115 18.44 8.69 0.21
C LEU A 115 19.28 9.42 -0.84
N SER A 116 19.24 10.74 -0.79
CA SER A 116 20.24 11.57 -1.48
C SER A 116 21.41 11.80 -0.52
N GLY A 117 22.32 10.82 -0.44
CA GLY A 117 23.37 10.78 0.57
C GLY A 117 22.84 10.34 1.95
N LYS A 118 22.85 11.23 2.95
CA LYS A 118 22.23 11.01 4.28
C LYS A 118 20.90 11.74 4.47
N GLN A 119 20.44 12.46 3.44
CA GLN A 119 19.23 13.26 3.51
C GLN A 119 18.00 12.39 3.27
N LEU A 120 17.00 12.51 4.14
CA LEU A 120 15.70 11.87 3.97
C LEU A 120 14.94 12.48 2.78
N PRO A 121 14.08 11.70 2.12
CA PRO A 121 13.36 12.15 0.92
C PRO A 121 12.24 13.17 1.21
N ALA A 122 11.83 13.31 2.48
CA ALA A 122 10.85 14.27 2.97
C ALA A 122 11.24 14.73 4.39
N SER A 123 10.40 15.53 5.04
CA SER A 123 10.65 15.96 6.43
C SER A 123 10.78 14.74 7.34
N HIS A 124 11.65 14.82 8.35
CA HIS A 124 11.85 13.69 9.28
C HIS A 124 10.54 13.28 9.96
N ASP A 125 9.66 14.25 10.26
CA ASP A 125 8.36 13.98 10.86
C ASP A 125 7.42 13.24 9.88
N GLU A 126 7.38 13.61 8.60
CA GLU A 126 6.60 12.90 7.58
C GLU A 126 7.03 11.45 7.47
N VAL A 127 8.32 11.22 7.26
CA VAL A 127 8.88 9.88 7.11
C VAL A 127 8.60 9.05 8.37
N ARG A 128 8.78 9.65 9.55
CA ARG A 128 8.49 8.99 10.83
C ARG A 128 7.02 8.58 10.94
N LYS A 129 6.09 9.47 10.60
CA LYS A 129 4.64 9.21 10.69
C LYS A 129 4.22 8.08 9.75
N VAL A 130 4.75 8.03 8.53
CA VAL A 130 4.46 6.93 7.59
C VAL A 130 4.98 5.59 8.10
N PHE A 131 6.20 5.55 8.65
CA PHE A 131 6.75 4.33 9.28
C PHE A 131 5.96 3.91 10.54
N ASP A 132 5.56 4.86 11.38
CA ASP A 132 4.75 4.59 12.57
C ASP A 132 3.39 3.97 12.22
N LEU A 133 2.74 4.52 11.18
CA LEU A 133 1.51 3.96 10.64
C LEU A 133 1.70 2.54 10.13
N ALA A 134 2.80 2.27 9.41
CA ALA A 134 3.12 0.92 8.94
C ALA A 134 3.29 -0.07 10.11
N VAL A 135 4.01 0.33 11.16
CA VAL A 135 4.19 -0.48 12.38
C VAL A 135 2.85 -0.73 13.09
N ARG A 136 1.96 0.27 13.17
CA ARG A 136 0.63 0.10 13.76
C ARG A 136 -0.28 -0.83 12.93
N CYS A 137 -0.15 -0.79 11.60
CA CYS A 137 -0.86 -1.72 10.73
C CYS A 137 -0.45 -3.17 11.01
N LEU A 138 0.83 -3.42 11.29
CA LEU A 138 1.36 -4.76 11.60
C LEU A 138 0.86 -5.33 12.94
N SER A 139 0.37 -4.48 13.83
CA SER A 139 -0.24 -4.88 15.12
C SER A 139 -1.76 -4.68 15.12
N SER A 140 -2.41 -4.68 13.95
CA SER A 140 -3.82 -4.31 13.82
C SER A 140 -4.79 -5.18 14.60
N ALA A 141 -4.45 -6.46 14.79
CA ALA A 141 -5.22 -7.40 15.60
C ALA A 141 -5.44 -6.94 17.06
N GLU A 142 -4.58 -6.06 17.58
CA GLU A 142 -4.64 -5.58 18.96
C GLU A 142 -5.29 -4.18 19.11
N ASN A 143 -5.38 -3.41 18.02
CA ASN A 143 -5.73 -1.99 18.08
C ASN A 143 -7.02 -1.62 17.32
N GLY A 144 -7.63 -2.57 16.59
CA GLY A 144 -8.91 -2.36 15.89
C GLY A 144 -8.82 -1.38 14.72
N LEU A 145 -7.63 -1.17 14.16
CA LEU A 145 -7.40 -0.28 13.02
C LEU A 145 -8.11 -0.82 11.76
N CYS A 146 -8.66 0.07 10.93
CA CYS A 146 -9.31 -0.28 9.66
C CYS A 146 -8.67 0.46 8.49
N MET A 147 -8.84 -0.06 7.26
CA MET A 147 -8.22 0.52 6.06
C MET A 147 -8.66 1.96 5.79
N LEU A 148 -9.90 2.33 6.15
CA LEU A 148 -10.39 3.70 6.04
C LEU A 148 -9.57 4.67 6.90
N ALA A 149 -9.24 4.26 8.13
CA ALA A 149 -8.41 5.06 9.03
C ALA A 149 -6.99 5.21 8.47
N VAL A 150 -6.41 4.10 7.98
CA VAL A 150 -5.08 4.08 7.36
C VAL A 150 -5.01 5.01 6.14
N ALA A 151 -5.98 4.91 5.22
CA ALA A 151 -6.03 5.76 4.02
C ALA A 151 -6.13 7.25 4.38
N LYS A 152 -7.02 7.61 5.31
CA LYS A 152 -7.18 8.98 5.80
C LYS A 152 -5.90 9.53 6.42
N GLU A 153 -5.23 8.71 7.22
CA GLU A 153 -4.00 9.12 7.90
C GLU A 153 -2.85 9.35 6.91
N LEU A 154 -2.64 8.45 5.93
CA LEU A 154 -1.65 8.66 4.87
C LEU A 154 -1.89 9.95 4.08
N MET A 155 -3.14 10.24 3.72
CA MET A 155 -3.51 11.48 3.02
C MET A 155 -3.23 12.72 3.88
N HIS A 156 -3.50 12.65 5.19
CA HIS A 156 -3.25 13.75 6.11
C HIS A 156 -1.76 14.03 6.29
N ILE A 157 -0.94 12.98 6.43
CA ILE A 157 0.53 13.09 6.57
C ILE A 157 1.14 13.87 5.40
N LEU A 158 0.67 13.63 4.17
CA LEU A 158 1.16 14.36 2.98
C LEU A 158 0.58 15.77 2.86
N ARG A 159 -0.66 16.00 3.32
CA ARG A 159 -1.33 17.31 3.22
C ARG A 159 -0.73 18.33 4.18
N ASP A 160 -0.34 17.92 5.38
CA ASP A 160 0.17 18.82 6.42
C ASP A 160 1.51 19.48 6.08
N ASN A 161 2.28 18.91 5.15
CA ASN A 161 3.55 19.49 4.69
C ASN A 161 3.40 20.45 3.50
N ASN A 162 2.28 20.40 2.77
CA ASN A 162 1.97 21.34 1.68
C ASN A 162 1.20 22.56 2.21
N GLY A 163 1.88 23.37 3.02
CA GLY A 163 1.41 24.70 3.37
C GLY A 163 1.34 25.60 2.13
N SER A 164 0.16 25.67 1.52
CA SER A 164 -0.20 26.53 0.36
C SER A 164 0.21 26.02 -1.02
N SER A 165 -0.66 25.28 -1.70
CA SER A 165 -1.23 25.63 -3.02
C SER A 165 -1.99 24.44 -3.61
N SER A 166 -3.10 24.76 -4.29
CA SER A 166 -4.08 23.86 -4.91
C SER A 166 -4.71 22.81 -4.01
N LYS A 167 -5.88 23.17 -3.51
CA LYS A 167 -7.05 22.35 -3.24
C LYS A 167 -7.03 20.99 -3.97
N ILE A 168 -6.43 19.97 -3.36
CA ILE A 168 -6.83 18.58 -3.63
C ILE A 168 -7.76 18.21 -2.49
N GLU A 169 -9.00 18.63 -2.63
CA GLU A 169 -10.10 18.12 -1.84
C GLU A 169 -10.39 16.72 -2.39
N ILE A 170 -9.51 15.75 -2.09
CA ILE A 170 -9.74 14.34 -2.46
C ILE A 170 -10.87 13.84 -1.57
N SER A 171 -12.10 14.17 -1.94
CA SER A 171 -13.28 13.50 -1.40
C SER A 171 -13.16 12.05 -1.82
N LEU A 172 -13.42 11.12 -0.89
CA LEU A 172 -13.48 9.68 -1.21
C LEU A 172 -14.35 9.45 -2.47
N GLU A 173 -15.47 10.16 -2.57
CA GLU A 173 -16.37 10.22 -3.74
C GLU A 173 -15.69 10.73 -5.02
N GLU A 174 -14.81 11.74 -4.94
CA GLU A 174 -14.06 12.22 -6.11
C GLU A 174 -12.96 11.23 -6.52
N THR A 175 -12.32 10.52 -5.58
CA THR A 175 -11.42 9.39 -5.89
C THR A 175 -12.17 8.26 -6.60
N PHE A 176 -13.41 7.97 -6.16
CA PHE A 176 -14.27 6.98 -6.79
C PHE A 176 -14.78 7.42 -8.17
N SER A 177 -14.96 8.73 -8.38
CA SER A 177 -15.56 9.30 -9.60
C SER A 177 -14.54 9.71 -10.68
N SER A 178 -13.27 9.95 -10.32
CA SER A 178 -12.31 10.59 -11.24
C SER A 178 -11.43 9.64 -12.07
N SER A 179 -10.90 8.52 -11.57
CA SER A 179 -10.00 7.68 -12.37
C SER A 179 -9.65 6.36 -11.70
N SER A 180 -9.42 5.32 -12.50
CA SER A 180 -8.60 4.14 -12.18
C SER A 180 -9.17 3.07 -11.23
N LEU A 181 -10.00 3.38 -10.23
CA LEU A 181 -10.45 2.38 -9.23
C LEU A 181 -11.25 1.19 -9.84
N LEU A 182 -12.16 1.45 -10.78
CA LEU A 182 -12.87 0.41 -11.55
C LEU A 182 -11.95 -0.29 -12.58
N GLN A 183 -10.90 0.36 -13.04
CA GLN A 183 -9.92 -0.22 -13.98
C GLN A 183 -8.87 -1.08 -13.28
N MET A 184 -8.61 -0.87 -11.97
CA MET A 184 -7.72 -1.73 -11.18
C MET A 184 -8.30 -3.15 -11.00
N ILE A 185 -9.61 -3.31 -11.15
CA ILE A 185 -10.35 -4.56 -10.93
C ILE A 185 -10.59 -5.31 -12.26
N SER A 186 -10.26 -4.74 -13.41
CA SER A 186 -10.52 -5.39 -14.70
C SER A 186 -9.25 -5.88 -15.37
N MET A 187 -8.84 -7.10 -15.07
CA MET A 187 -8.17 -7.98 -16.04
C MET A 187 -8.60 -9.43 -15.75
N SER A 188 -9.73 -9.83 -16.36
CA SER A 188 -10.01 -11.26 -16.55
C SER A 188 -9.13 -11.80 -17.69
N PRO A 189 -8.59 -13.02 -17.56
CA PRO A 189 -7.65 -13.61 -18.53
C PRO A 189 -8.25 -13.83 -19.93
N ASP A 190 -9.57 -13.68 -20.10
CA ASP A 190 -10.28 -13.95 -21.36
C ASP A 190 -10.04 -12.93 -22.47
N THR A 191 -9.33 -11.83 -22.21
CA THR A 191 -9.01 -10.81 -23.24
C THR A 191 -7.72 -11.08 -24.02
N LEU A 192 -6.96 -12.14 -23.69
CA LEU A 192 -5.70 -12.48 -24.37
C LEU A 192 -5.84 -13.37 -25.61
N HIS A 193 -7.06 -13.81 -25.99
CA HIS A 193 -7.25 -14.71 -27.14
C HIS A 193 -7.85 -14.11 -28.40
N HIS A 194 -8.12 -12.81 -28.44
CA HIS A 194 -8.51 -12.15 -29.68
C HIS A 194 -7.75 -10.86 -29.85
N GLN A 195 -6.53 -10.97 -30.38
CA GLN A 195 -6.06 -10.20 -31.54
C GLN A 195 -4.55 -10.32 -31.65
N LEU A 196 -4.10 -11.12 -32.62
CA LEU A 196 -3.10 -10.78 -33.64
C LEU A 196 -3.05 -11.98 -34.63
N PRO A 197 -2.62 -11.73 -35.87
CA PRO A 197 -3.34 -12.06 -37.12
C PRO A 197 -3.35 -13.53 -37.53
#